data_AF-A0A485KMN9-F1
#
_entry.id   AF-A0A485KMN9-F1
#
_cell.length_a   1.000
_cell.length_b   1.000
_cell.length_c   1.000
_cell.angle_alpha   90.00
_cell.angle_beta   90.00
_cell.angle_gamma   90.00
#
_symmetry.space_group_name_H-M   'P 1'
#
loop_
_entity.id
_entity.type
_entity.pdbx_description
1 polymer ?
#
loop_
_entity_poly.entity_id
_entity_poly.type
_entity_poly.pdbx_seq_one_letter_code
_entity_poly.pdbx_strand_id
1 'polypeptide(L)'
;MQGPSFLIACLALSSVVAARCPIPSCLEILNPVCGNNNQTYSNLCLLNQAACDDSTLRLNSYGACETSKCVLGCFEILDSVCGSNGVTYDNQCFLEHAACLDNSIEQVDCDTY
;
A
#
# COMPACT_ATOMS: atom_id res chain seq x y z
N MET A 1 -39.59 -55.15 -23.12
CA MET A 1 -39.74 -53.82 -23.77
C MET A 1 -38.88 -52.85 -23.00
N GLN A 2 -37.76 -52.43 -23.58
CA GLN A 2 -36.86 -51.42 -23.03
C GLN A 2 -37.50 -50.04 -23.27
N GLY A 3 -37.83 -49.31 -22.18
CA GLY A 3 -38.18 -47.89 -22.22
C GLY A 3 -36.93 -47.05 -21.92
N PRO A 4 -36.83 -45.80 -22.43
CA PRO A 4 -35.57 -45.08 -22.38
C PRO A 4 -35.27 -44.56 -20.97
N SER A 5 -34.00 -44.75 -20.60
CA SER A 5 -33.22 -43.96 -19.65
C SER A 5 -33.60 -42.49 -19.64
N PHE A 6 -33.83 -41.92 -18.46
CA PHE A 6 -33.41 -40.54 -18.18
C PHE A 6 -33.00 -40.44 -16.71
N LEU A 7 -31.70 -40.58 -16.47
CA LEU A 7 -31.02 -40.04 -15.29
C LEU A 7 -31.28 -38.53 -15.30
N ILE A 8 -32.13 -38.03 -14.41
CA ILE A 8 -32.22 -36.59 -14.16
C ILE A 8 -31.00 -36.22 -13.32
N ALA A 9 -29.89 -35.93 -14.00
CA ALA A 9 -28.76 -35.28 -13.36
C ALA A 9 -29.23 -33.89 -12.93
N CYS A 10 -29.26 -33.65 -11.62
CA CYS A 10 -29.52 -32.33 -11.05
C CYS A 10 -28.32 -31.43 -11.38
N LEU A 11 -28.35 -30.79 -12.57
CA LEU A 11 -27.38 -29.78 -12.92
C LEU A 11 -27.62 -28.58 -12.03
N ALA A 12 -26.84 -28.48 -10.96
CA ALA A 12 -26.73 -27.26 -10.19
C ALA A 12 -26.19 -26.16 -11.12
N LEU A 13 -27.09 -25.43 -11.77
CA LEU A 13 -26.78 -24.13 -12.36
C LEU A 13 -26.57 -23.17 -11.18
N SER A 14 -25.44 -23.30 -10.49
CA SER A 14 -24.93 -22.23 -9.67
C SER A 14 -24.51 -21.14 -10.63
N SER A 15 -25.47 -20.28 -11.00
CA SER A 15 -25.13 -18.97 -11.52
C SER A 15 -24.40 -18.26 -10.39
N VAL A 16 -23.08 -18.42 -10.34
CA VAL A 16 -22.22 -17.55 -9.57
C VAL A 16 -22.34 -16.19 -10.25
N VAL A 17 -23.38 -15.45 -9.89
CA VAL A 17 -23.47 -14.04 -10.23
C VAL A 17 -22.33 -13.42 -9.44
N ALA A 18 -21.18 -13.28 -10.09
CA ALA A 18 -20.10 -12.47 -9.55
C ALA A 18 -20.75 -11.15 -9.17
N ALA A 19 -20.75 -10.81 -7.88
CA ALA A 19 -21.31 -9.58 -7.38
C ALA A 19 -20.52 -8.45 -8.05
N ARG A 20 -21.04 -7.97 -9.18
CA ARG A 20 -20.41 -6.86 -9.88
C ARG A 20 -20.72 -5.64 -9.06
N CYS A 21 -19.67 -5.03 -8.57
CA CYS A 21 -19.72 -3.74 -7.92
C CYS A 21 -20.47 -2.75 -8.81
N PRO A 22 -21.63 -2.23 -8.37
CA PRO A 22 -22.32 -1.16 -9.08
C PRO A 22 -21.56 0.13 -8.75
N ILE A 23 -20.44 0.36 -9.43
CA ILE A 23 -19.59 1.50 -9.16
C ILE A 23 -20.02 2.65 -10.09
N PRO A 24 -20.49 3.79 -9.56
CA PRO A 24 -20.66 4.98 -10.38
C PRO A 24 -19.30 5.41 -10.93
N SER A 25 -19.24 5.87 -12.19
CA SER A 25 -18.02 6.45 -12.75
C SER A 25 -17.49 7.54 -11.82
N CYS A 26 -16.32 7.32 -11.23
CA CYS A 26 -15.70 8.29 -10.33
C CYS A 26 -15.21 9.49 -11.14
N LEU A 27 -15.47 10.70 -10.64
CA LEU A 27 -14.89 11.92 -11.19
C LEU A 27 -13.38 11.97 -10.86
N GLU A 28 -12.59 12.55 -11.76
CA GLU A 28 -11.15 12.79 -11.57
C GLU A 28 -10.90 14.03 -10.67
N ILE A 29 -11.45 13.99 -9.46
CA ILE A 29 -11.22 15.03 -8.45
C ILE A 29 -10.10 14.57 -7.53
N LEU A 30 -9.07 15.39 -7.36
CA LEU A 30 -7.97 15.14 -6.42
C LEU A 30 -8.37 15.60 -5.01
N ASN A 31 -8.84 14.65 -4.20
CA ASN A 31 -9.21 14.87 -2.81
C ASN A 31 -8.78 13.63 -2.00
N PRO A 32 -7.46 13.45 -1.77
CA PRO A 32 -6.89 12.16 -1.41
C PRO A 32 -7.39 11.63 -0.06
N VAL A 33 -7.45 10.30 0.05
CA VAL A 33 -7.79 9.57 1.27
C VAL A 33 -6.85 8.40 1.50
N CYS A 34 -6.64 8.01 2.75
CA CYS A 34 -5.82 6.87 3.12
C CYS A 34 -6.70 5.65 3.44
N GLY A 35 -6.42 4.50 2.81
CA GLY A 35 -7.00 3.22 3.19
C GLY A 35 -6.30 2.59 4.40
N ASN A 36 -6.97 1.69 5.12
CA ASN A 36 -6.36 0.89 6.20
C ASN A 36 -5.29 -0.10 5.71
N ASN A 37 -5.11 -0.21 4.39
CA ASN A 37 -4.02 -0.91 3.73
C ASN A 37 -2.79 -0.01 3.47
N ASN A 38 -2.74 1.19 4.07
CA ASN A 38 -1.71 2.21 3.84
C ASN A 38 -1.55 2.66 2.38
N GLN A 39 -2.58 2.50 1.55
CA GLN A 39 -2.63 3.01 0.19
C GLN A 39 -3.39 4.33 0.11
N THR A 40 -2.80 5.30 -0.60
CA THR A 40 -3.49 6.56 -0.92
C THR A 40 -4.37 6.37 -2.16
N TYR A 41 -5.64 6.76 -2.05
CA TYR A 41 -6.59 6.82 -3.16
C TYR A 41 -6.83 8.28 -3.52
N SER A 42 -6.92 8.61 -4.82
CA SER A 42 -7.05 10.00 -5.28
C SER A 42 -8.32 10.69 -4.78
N ASN A 43 -9.34 9.91 -4.45
CA ASN A 43 -10.54 10.35 -3.74
C ASN A 43 -11.29 9.18 -3.08
N LEU A 44 -12.29 9.52 -2.27
CA LEU A 44 -13.14 8.55 -1.56
C LEU A 44 -13.93 7.63 -2.50
N CYS A 45 -14.29 8.08 -3.71
CA CYS A 45 -14.98 7.24 -4.69
C CYS A 45 -14.08 6.08 -5.14
N LEU A 46 -12.81 6.38 -5.47
CA LEU A 46 -11.84 5.36 -5.85
C LEU A 46 -11.50 4.39 -4.71
N LEU A 47 -11.48 4.85 -3.45
CA LEU A 47 -11.35 3.95 -2.30
C LEU A 47 -12.54 2.99 -2.20
N ASN A 48 -13.77 3.50 -2.32
CA ASN A 48 -14.98 2.67 -2.25
C ASN A 48 -15.07 1.69 -3.42
N GLN A 49 -14.57 2.08 -4.60
CA GLN A 49 -14.42 1.20 -5.74
C GLN A 49 -13.49 0.03 -5.42
N ALA A 50 -12.29 0.31 -4.90
CA ALA A 50 -11.35 -0.74 -4.49
C ALA A 50 -11.89 -1.60 -3.34
N ALA A 51 -12.64 -1.01 -2.40
CA ALA A 51 -13.23 -1.72 -1.27
C ALA A 51 -14.35 -2.68 -1.68
N CYS A 52 -14.80 -2.59 -2.92
CA CYS A 52 -15.74 -3.53 -3.47
C CYS A 52 -15.06 -4.83 -3.94
N ASP A 53 -13.81 -4.74 -4.39
CA ASP A 53 -12.98 -5.92 -4.66
C ASP A 53 -12.35 -6.48 -3.37
N ASP A 54 -11.94 -5.59 -2.46
CA ASP A 54 -11.43 -5.94 -1.13
C ASP A 54 -12.40 -5.49 -0.03
N SER A 55 -13.25 -6.42 0.42
CA SER A 55 -14.24 -6.16 1.47
C SER A 55 -13.64 -5.85 2.85
N THR A 56 -12.32 -5.94 3.04
CA THR A 56 -11.61 -5.54 4.27
C THR A 56 -11.11 -4.11 4.23
N LEU A 57 -11.04 -3.50 3.04
CA LEU A 57 -10.55 -2.14 2.85
C LEU A 57 -11.55 -1.13 3.43
N ARG A 58 -11.06 -0.23 4.27
CA ARG A 58 -11.80 0.86 4.90
C ARG A 58 -11.01 2.15 4.80
N LEU A 59 -11.72 3.27 4.85
CA LEU A 59 -11.10 4.57 5.07
C LEU A 59 -10.39 4.56 6.43
N ASN A 60 -9.10 4.87 6.43
CA ASN A 60 -8.28 5.07 7.62
C ASN A 60 -8.22 6.55 8.03
N SER A 61 -7.93 7.44 7.07
CA SER A 61 -7.88 8.88 7.31
C SER A 61 -8.18 9.70 6.05
N TYR A 62 -8.61 10.96 6.23
CA TYR A 62 -8.67 11.94 5.15
C TYR A 62 -7.28 12.51 4.87
N GLY A 63 -6.97 12.79 3.60
CA GLY A 63 -5.62 13.11 3.13
C GLY A 63 -4.89 11.87 2.62
N ALA A 64 -3.72 12.08 1.99
CA ALA A 64 -2.85 10.97 1.62
C ALA A 64 -2.42 10.19 2.85
N CYS A 65 -2.13 8.90 2.69
CA CYS A 65 -1.50 8.14 3.75
C CYS A 65 -0.20 8.82 4.17
N GLU A 66 0.15 8.68 5.45
CA GLU A 66 1.47 9.02 5.93
C GLU A 66 2.48 8.06 5.28
N THR A 67 2.93 8.39 4.08
CA THR A 67 4.23 7.93 3.61
C THR A 67 5.22 8.51 4.61
N SER A 68 6.03 7.66 5.24
CA SER A 68 7.15 8.07 6.09
C SER A 68 7.79 9.30 5.47
N LYS A 69 7.55 10.48 6.04
CA LYS A 69 8.00 11.76 5.48
C LYS A 69 9.48 11.89 5.80
N CYS A 70 10.28 11.06 5.16
CA CYS A 70 11.72 11.14 5.22
C CYS A 70 12.16 12.41 4.50
N VAL A 71 13.34 12.89 4.87
CA VAL A 71 13.91 14.10 4.29
C VAL A 71 13.95 13.93 2.77
N LEU A 72 13.24 14.79 2.03
CA LEU A 72 13.06 14.64 0.57
C LEU A 72 14.26 15.12 -0.26
N GLY A 73 15.32 15.60 0.39
CA GLY A 73 16.54 16.02 -0.30
C GLY A 73 17.64 16.38 0.69
N CYS A 74 18.84 15.87 0.41
CA CYS A 74 20.06 16.19 1.14
C CYS A 74 20.99 16.98 0.23
N PHE A 75 21.69 17.96 0.80
CA PHE A 75 22.79 18.61 0.10
C PHE A 75 23.99 17.65 0.03
N GLU A 76 24.71 17.67 -1.09
CA GLU A 76 25.96 16.91 -1.28
C GLU A 76 27.12 17.63 -0.58
N ILE A 77 27.11 17.59 0.76
CA ILE A 77 28.20 18.06 1.60
C ILE A 77 28.93 16.83 2.11
N LEU A 78 30.25 16.80 2.01
CA LEU A 78 31.06 15.70 2.52
C LEU A 78 31.47 15.99 3.98
N ASP A 79 30.73 15.41 4.90
CA ASP A 79 30.94 15.47 6.36
C ASP A 79 30.50 14.13 6.96
N SER A 80 31.29 13.08 6.67
CA SER A 80 30.85 11.70 6.75
C SER A 80 30.50 11.24 8.17
N VAL A 81 29.46 10.41 8.28
CA VAL A 81 29.00 9.78 9.53
C VAL A 81 28.83 8.27 9.35
N CYS A 82 28.87 7.50 10.43
CA CYS A 82 28.76 6.04 10.38
C CYS A 82 27.42 5.55 10.97
N GLY A 83 26.76 4.63 10.26
CA GLY A 83 25.54 3.98 10.71
C GLY A 83 25.79 2.61 11.34
N SER A 84 24.90 2.20 12.24
CA SER A 84 24.87 0.87 12.88
C SER A 84 24.74 -0.29 11.88
N ASN A 85 24.34 0.00 10.65
CA ASN A 85 24.27 -0.95 9.54
C ASN A 85 25.62 -1.16 8.80
N GLY A 86 26.72 -0.59 9.31
CA GLY A 86 28.06 -0.72 8.72
C GLY A 86 28.27 0.13 7.46
N VAL A 87 27.39 1.09 7.19
CA VAL A 87 27.47 2.02 6.05
C VAL A 87 27.98 3.38 6.53
N THR A 88 28.93 3.96 5.80
CA THR A 88 29.32 5.36 5.94
C THR A 88 28.45 6.22 5.03
N TYR A 89 27.81 7.24 5.58
CA TYR A 89 26.98 8.19 4.85
C TYR A 89 27.75 9.49 4.61
N ASP A 90 27.54 10.12 3.46
CA ASP A 90 28.26 11.34 3.06
C ASP A 90 28.08 12.49 4.06
N ASN A 91 26.91 12.57 4.70
CA ASN A 91 26.62 13.48 5.80
C ASN A 91 25.42 13.02 6.65
N GLN A 92 25.19 13.75 7.74
CA GLN A 92 24.09 13.53 8.68
C GLN A 92 22.71 13.42 8.02
N CYS A 93 22.42 14.23 7.00
CA CYS A 93 21.12 14.18 6.32
C CYS A 93 20.88 12.84 5.63
N PHE A 94 21.90 12.27 4.98
CA PHE A 94 21.79 10.97 4.33
C PHE A 94 21.58 9.84 5.35
N LEU A 95 22.23 9.92 6.52
CA LEU A 95 21.99 8.99 7.62
C LEU A 95 20.56 9.10 8.15
N GLU A 96 20.07 10.32 8.40
CA GLU A 96 18.71 10.56 8.90
C GLU A 96 17.64 10.12 7.90
N HIS A 97 17.89 10.30 6.60
CA HIS A 97 17.01 9.78 5.56
C HIS A 97 16.94 8.25 5.61
N ALA A 98 18.08 7.57 5.73
CA ALA A 98 18.13 6.12 5.86
C ALA A 98 17.44 5.64 7.15
N ALA A 99 17.71 6.28 8.29
CA ALA A 99 17.09 5.96 9.58
C ALA A 99 15.56 6.19 9.59
N CYS A 100 15.07 7.13 8.77
CA CYS A 100 13.64 7.31 8.58
C CYS A 100 12.99 6.18 7.75
N LEU A 101 13.71 5.63 6.78
CA LEU A 101 13.25 4.49 5.98
C LEU A 101 13.38 3.16 6.73
N ASP A 102 14.41 3.04 7.57
CA ASP A 102 14.70 1.88 8.40
C ASP A 102 15.09 2.36 9.81
N ASN A 103 14.16 2.22 10.75
CA ASN A 103 14.32 2.69 12.13
C ASN A 103 15.31 1.85 12.97
N SER A 104 15.94 0.83 12.40
CA SER A 104 17.04 0.08 13.04
C SER A 104 18.41 0.75 12.85
N ILE A 105 18.50 1.76 11.98
CA ILE A 105 19.74 2.47 11.70
C ILE A 105 19.92 3.61 12.71
N GLU A 106 21.01 3.54 13.47
CA GLU A 106 21.44 4.56 14.43
C GLU A 106 22.83 5.07 14.05
N GLN A 107 23.15 6.32 14.38
CA GLN A 107 24.51 6.81 14.24
C GLN A 107 25.41 6.16 15.29
N VAL A 108 26.55 5.63 14.87
CA VAL A 108 27.57 5.00 15.71
C VAL A 108 28.93 5.62 15.46
N ASP A 109 29.89 5.34 16.35
CA ASP A 109 31.27 5.74 16.11
C ASP A 109 31.85 4.96 14.91
N CYS A 110 32.62 5.66 14.08
CA CYS A 110 33.27 5.08 12.90
C CYS A 110 34.43 4.12 13.24
N ASP A 111 34.62 3.78 14.51
CA ASP A 111 35.63 2.79 14.93
C ASP A 111 34.99 1.51 15.47
N THR A 112 33.66 1.42 15.46
CA THR A 112 32.89 0.35 16.12
C THR A 112 32.48 -0.82 15.22
N TYR A 113 32.87 -0.83 13.94
CA TYR A 113 32.56 -1.90 12.98
C TYR A 113 33.62 -2.99 12.88
#